data_AF-N9F1I9-F1
#
_entry.id   AF-N9F1I9-F1
#
_cell.length_a   1.000
_cell.length_b   1.000
_cell.length_c   1.000
_cell.angle_alpha   90.00
_cell.angle_beta   90.00
_cell.angle_gamma   90.00
#
_symmetry.space_group_name_H-M   'P 1'
#
loop_
_entity.id
_entity.type
_entity.pdbx_description
1 polymer ?
#
loop_
_entity_poly.entity_id
_entity_poly.type
_entity_poly.pdbx_seq_one_letter_code
_entity_poly.pdbx_strand_id
1 'polypeptide(L)' 'MSYHHLNFEDRTALMLESRKEGFSARKFAELIKRHP' A
#
# COMPACT_ATOMS: atom_id res chain seq x y z
N MET A 1 -6.71 -9.39 -4.82
CA MET A 1 -5.32 -9.22 -4.37
C MET A 1 -5.33 -9.21 -2.86
N SER A 2 -4.84 -10.28 -2.23
CA SER A 2 -4.74 -10.35 -0.77
C SER A 2 -3.51 -9.54 -0.32
N TYR A 3 -3.72 -8.57 0.57
CA TYR A 3 -2.67 -7.75 1.16
C TYR A 3 -2.03 -8.43 2.40
N HIS A 4 -2.16 -9.75 2.54
CA HIS A 4 -1.70 -10.51 3.71
C HIS A 4 -0.18 -10.53 3.90
N HIS A 5 0.60 -10.07 2.91
CA HIS A 5 2.07 -10.04 2.96
C HIS A 5 2.65 -8.68 3.34
N LEU A 6 1.81 -7.67 3.62
CA LEU A 6 2.30 -6.36 4.05
C LEU A 6 2.70 -6.39 5.52
N ASN A 7 3.90 -5.90 5.82
CA ASN A 7 4.33 -5.69 7.19
C ASN A 7 3.50 -4.55 7.84
N PHE A 8 3.69 -4.32 9.14
CA PHE A 8 2.91 -3.32 9.87
C PHE A 8 3.08 -1.90 9.30
N GLU A 9 4.29 -1.54 8.88
CA GLU A 9 4.63 -0.23 8.34
C GLU A 9 3.95 0.01 6.99
N ASP A 10 4.01 -0.97 6.08
CA ASP A 10 3.35 -0.93 4.78
C ASP A 10 1.83 -0.85 4.91
N ARG A 11 1.24 -1.55 5.89
CA ARG A 11 -0.20 -1.48 6.17
C ARG A 11 -0.60 -0.10 6.69
N THR A 12 0.23 0.50 7.53
CA THR A 12 -0.01 1.83 8.09
C THR A 12 0.12 2.90 7.00
N ALA A 13 1.16 2.82 6.17
CA ALA A 13 1.32 3.69 5.01
C ALA A 13 0.15 3.56 4.03
N LEU A 14 -0.33 2.35 3.76
CA LEU A 14 -1.50 2.10 2.93
C LEU A 14 -2.75 2.80 3.47
N MET A 15 -3.03 2.67 4.79
CA MET A 15 -4.21 3.28 5.42
C MET A 15 -4.17 4.82 5.43
N LEU A 16 -2.99 5.42 5.54
CA LEU A 16 -2.82 6.87 5.49
C LEU A 16 -2.98 7.38 4.07
N GLU A 17 -2.33 6.73 3.10
CA GLU A 17 -2.36 7.12 1.70
C GLU A 17 -3.75 6.91 1.08
N SER A 18 -4.51 5.91 1.55
CA SER A 18 -5.86 5.64 1.07
C SER A 18 -6.88 6.73 1.37
N ARG A 19 -6.55 7.67 2.26
CA ARG A 19 -7.42 8.81 2.59
C ARG A 19 -7.24 10.00 1.65
N LYS A 20 -6.25 9.96 0.76
CA LYS A 20 -6.00 11.04 -0.21
C LYS A 20 -6.90 10.89 -1.43
N GLU A 21 -7.32 12.03 -1.96
CA GLU A 21 -8.09 12.08 -3.21
C GLU A 21 -7.23 11.55 -4.37
N GLY A 22 -7.81 10.68 -5.21
CA GLY A 22 -7.08 10.04 -6.32
C GLY A 22 -6.23 8.83 -5.94
N PHE A 23 -6.39 8.28 -4.72
CA PHE A 23 -5.68 7.09 -4.29
C PHE A 23 -5.97 5.86 -5.17
N SER A 24 -4.92 5.09 -5.50
CA SER A 24 -5.01 3.82 -6.20
C SER A 24 -4.26 2.72 -5.44
N ALA A 25 -5.01 1.78 -4.87
CA ALA A 25 -4.47 0.65 -4.13
C ALA A 25 -3.56 -0.25 -4.97
N ARG A 26 -3.73 -0.24 -6.30
CA ARG A 26 -2.87 -0.97 -7.26
C ARG A 26 -1.51 -0.28 -7.41
N LYS A 27 -1.48 1.03 -7.66
CA LYS A 27 -0.22 1.79 -7.77
C LYS A 27 0.58 1.75 -6.48
N PHE A 28 -0.11 1.86 -5.33
CA PHE A 28 0.53 1.74 -4.02
C PHE A 28 1.13 0.34 -3.81
N ALA A 29 0.40 -0.71 -4.17
CA ALA A 29 0.92 -2.09 -4.12
C ALA A 29 2.14 -2.31 -5.02
N GLU A 30 2.22 -1.65 -6.17
CA GLU A 30 3.36 -1.70 -7.08
C GLU A 30 4.59 -0.96 -6.53
N LEU A 31 4.39 0.12 -5.76
CA LEU A 31 5.45 0.87 -5.08
C LEU A 31 6.09 0.05 -3.95
N ILE A 32 5.27 -0.50 -3.04
CA ILE A 32 5.77 -1.28 -1.89
C ILE A 32 6.39 -2.63 -2.30
N LYS A 33 5.89 -3.27 -3.38
CA LYS A 33 6.46 -4.52 -3.90
C LYS A 33 7.84 -4.36 -4.57
N ARG A 34 8.27 -3.12 -4.87
CA ARG A 34 9.57 -2.85 -5.50
C ARG A 34 10.72 -2.78 -4.51
N HIS A 35 10.46 -2.88 -3.21
CA HIS A 35 11.52 -3.00 -2.22
C HIS A 35 11.94 -4.47 -2.09
N PRO A 36 13.20 -4.83 -2.44
CA PRO A 36 13.73 -6.18 -2.21
C PRO A 36 13.83 -6.52 -0.72
#